data_AF-A0A9E3TYF0-F1
#
_entry.id   AF-A0A9E3TYF0-F1
#
_cell.length_a   1.000
_cell.length_b   1.000
_cell.length_c   1.000
_cell.angle_alpha   90.00
_cell.angle_beta   90.00
_cell.angle_gamma   90.00
#
_symmetry.space_group_name_H-M   'P 1'
#
loop_
_entity.id
_entity.type
_entity.pdbx_description
1 polymer ?
#
loop_
_entity_poly.entity_id
_entity_poly.type
_entity_poly.pdbx_seq_one_letter_code
_entity_poly.pdbx_strand_id
1 'polypeptide(L)'
;MFGMGMQELIVIGVIAVLLFGKRLPEVAKQLGSSYAKFRKGLSDMQGEFNRAMDPYEPSGGNKSYSRRPAAADYDDYEEVSAPKFEPPPAEPKEA
;
A
#
# COMPACT_ATOMS: atom_id res chain seq x y z
N MET A 1 -16.32 27.74 -13.88
CA MET A 1 -16.09 28.90 -12.98
C MET A 1 -16.09 28.51 -11.49
N PHE A 2 -15.68 27.29 -11.12
CA PHE A 2 -15.56 26.86 -9.71
C PHE A 2 -14.45 25.82 -9.61
N GLY A 3 -13.21 26.28 -9.75
CA GLY A 3 -12.06 25.45 -9.42
C GLY A 3 -11.72 25.79 -8.00
N MET A 4 -11.96 24.86 -7.07
CA MET A 4 -11.38 24.86 -5.73
C MET A 4 -9.85 24.84 -5.89
N GLY A 5 -9.29 26.02 -6.14
CA GLY A 5 -7.91 26.26 -6.41
C GLY A 5 -7.18 26.55 -5.12
N MET A 6 -5.87 26.69 -5.27
CA MET A 6 -5.00 27.08 -4.15
C MET A 6 -5.49 28.38 -3.48
N GLN A 7 -6.16 29.26 -4.24
CA GLN A 7 -6.70 30.52 -3.74
C GLN A 7 -7.81 30.33 -2.70
N GLU A 8 -8.83 29.47 -2.93
CA GLU A 8 -9.85 29.24 -1.90
C GLU A 8 -9.27 28.57 -0.65
N LEU A 9 -8.33 27.63 -0.81
CA LEU A 9 -7.66 27.00 0.34
C LEU A 9 -6.88 28.01 1.18
N ILE A 10 -6.21 28.97 0.54
CA ILE A 10 -5.51 30.05 1.26
C ILE A 10 -6.51 30.92 2.02
N VAL A 11 -7.64 31.31 1.40
CA VAL A 11 -8.67 32.13 2.07
C VAL A 11 -9.24 31.41 3.29
N ILE A 12 -9.61 30.13 3.15
CA ILE A 12 -10.10 29.31 4.26
C ILE A 12 -9.02 29.15 5.34
N GLY A 13 -7.76 28.96 4.93
CA GLY A 13 -6.62 28.89 5.84
C GLY A 13 -6.43 30.17 6.66
N VAL A 14 -6.55 31.35 6.03
CA VAL A 14 -6.49 32.64 6.72
C VAL A 14 -7.64 32.77 7.73
N ILE A 15 -8.88 32.43 7.34
CA ILE A 15 -10.03 32.45 8.26
C ILE A 15 -9.80 31.51 9.43
N ALA A 16 -9.31 30.29 9.18
CA ALA A 16 -8.99 29.35 10.25
C ALA A 16 -7.90 29.89 11.19
N VAL A 17 -6.87 30.55 10.68
CA VAL A 17 -5.84 31.21 11.50
C VAL A 17 -6.43 32.37 12.30
N LEU A 18 -7.39 33.13 11.78
CA LEU A 18 -8.05 34.20 12.54
C LEU A 18 -8.93 33.65 13.67
N LEU A 19 -9.62 32.54 13.44
CA LEU A 19 -10.49 31.92 14.44
C LEU A 19 -9.70 31.18 15.54
N PHE A 20 -8.69 30.40 15.14
CA PHE A 20 -7.96 29.50 16.04
C PHE A 20 -6.59 30.04 16.47
N GLY A 21 -6.01 30.98 15.71
CA GLY A 21 -4.71 31.58 16.00
C GLY A 21 -3.60 30.55 16.20
N LYS A 22 -2.85 30.70 17.31
CA LYS A 22 -1.77 29.78 17.70
C LYS A 22 -2.25 28.38 18.07
N ARG A 23 -3.55 28.16 18.26
CA ARG A 23 -4.13 26.84 18.57
C ARG A 23 -4.41 26.01 17.32
N LEU A 24 -4.40 26.60 16.13
CA LEU A 24 -4.59 25.88 14.87
C LEU A 24 -3.67 24.64 14.71
N PRO A 25 -2.34 24.71 14.95
CA PRO A 25 -1.48 23.51 14.88
C PRO A 25 -1.81 22.46 15.95
N GLU A 26 -2.32 22.87 17.11
CA GLU A 26 -2.74 21.96 18.16
C GLU A 26 -4.03 21.21 17.75
N VAL A 27 -5.02 21.94 17.23
CA VAL A 27 -6.27 21.39 16.69
C VAL A 27 -5.99 20.45 15.51
N ALA A 28 -5.11 20.84 14.59
CA ALA A 28 -4.71 20.00 13.46
C ALA A 28 -4.02 18.70 13.93
N LYS A 29 -3.16 18.77 14.96
CA LYS A 29 -2.54 17.58 15.56
C LYS A 29 -3.57 16.66 16.21
N GLN A 30 -4.53 17.22 16.93
CA GLN A 30 -5.60 16.44 17.58
C GLN A 30 -6.50 15.75 16.56
N LEU A 31 -6.99 16.48 15.56
CA LEU A 31 -7.78 15.94 14.44
C LEU A 31 -7.00 14.93 13.62
N GLY A 32 -5.77 15.26 13.23
CA GLY A 32 -4.91 14.39 12.43
C GLY A 32 -4.56 13.09 13.17
N SER A 33 -4.27 13.16 14.47
CA SER A 33 -4.01 11.98 15.30
C SER A 33 -5.26 11.11 15.45
N SER A 34 -6.44 11.73 15.61
CA SER A 34 -7.72 11.02 15.66
C SER A 34 -8.00 10.29 14.35
N TYR A 35 -7.85 10.98 13.22
CA TYR A 35 -8.04 10.42 11.88
C TYR A 35 -7.06 9.26 11.60
N ALA A 36 -5.78 9.41 11.96
CA ALA A 36 -4.78 8.37 11.78
C ALA A 36 -5.10 7.11 12.59
N LYS A 37 -5.52 7.26 13.86
CA LYS A 37 -5.94 6.14 14.70
C LYS A 37 -7.20 5.47 14.18
N PHE A 38 -8.18 6.24 13.71
CA PHE A 38 -9.39 5.73 13.09
C PHE A 38 -9.08 4.93 11.82
N ARG A 39 -8.22 5.47 10.94
CA ARG A 39 -7.80 4.77 9.72
C ARG A 39 -7.09 3.46 10.04
N LYS A 40 -6.19 3.46 11.03
CA LYS A 40 -5.48 2.25 11.47
C LYS A 40 -6.45 1.21 12.03
N GLY A 41 -7.37 1.60 12.90
CA GLY A 41 -8.39 0.70 13.43
C GLY A 41 -9.25 0.08 12.34
N LEU A 42 -9.69 0.86 11.34
CA LEU A 42 -10.42 0.33 10.18
C LEU A 42 -9.60 -0.65 9.35
N SER A 43 -8.31 -0.36 9.12
CA SER A 43 -7.41 -1.25 8.38
C SER A 43 -7.16 -2.57 9.12
N ASP A 44 -6.99 -2.53 10.43
CA ASP A 44 -6.80 -3.72 11.27
C ASP A 44 -8.09 -4.58 11.23
N MET A 45 -9.27 -3.97 11.38
CA MET A 45 -10.56 -4.67 11.25
C MET A 45 -10.78 -5.30 9.87
N GLN A 46 -10.37 -4.62 8.80
CA GLN A 46 -10.46 -5.16 7.44
C GLN A 46 -9.51 -6.36 7.26
N GLY A 47 -8.31 -6.30 7.85
CA GLY A 47 -7.35 -7.40 7.85
C GLY A 47 -7.84 -8.62 8.63
N GLU A 48 -8.43 -8.41 9.80
CA GLU A 48 -9.03 -9.51 10.59
C GLU A 48 -10.24 -10.14 9.89
N PHE A 49 -11.09 -9.32 9.27
CA PHE A 49 -12.25 -9.82 8.52
C PHE A 49 -11.84 -10.66 7.31
N ASN A 50 -10.83 -10.21 6.55
CA ASN A 50 -10.29 -10.99 5.43
C ASN A 50 -9.62 -12.29 5.90
N ARG A 51 -8.88 -12.25 7.00
CA ARG A 51 -8.24 -13.44 7.59
C ARG A 51 -9.27 -14.45 8.13
N ALA A 52 -10.42 -13.99 8.60
CA ALA A 52 -11.52 -14.86 9.04
C ALA A 52 -12.29 -15.49 7.86
N MET A 53 -12.31 -14.82 6.70
CA MET A 53 -12.96 -15.30 5.48
C MET A 53 -12.07 -16.27 4.69
N ASP A 54 -10.74 -16.09 4.69
CA ASP A 54 -9.78 -16.97 4.02
C ASP A 54 -8.80 -17.61 5.01
N PRO A 55 -9.15 -18.77 5.62
CA PRO A 55 -8.31 -19.43 6.62
C PRO A 55 -7.04 -20.09 6.06
N TYR A 56 -6.73 -19.95 4.76
CA TYR A 56 -5.63 -20.65 4.07
C TYR A 56 -4.50 -19.76 3.53
N GLU A 57 -4.45 -18.45 3.85
CA GLU A 57 -3.32 -17.59 3.46
C GLU A 57 -2.17 -17.64 4.49
N PRO A 58 -0.94 -18.09 4.13
CA PRO A 58 0.22 -17.96 5.00
C PRO A 58 0.78 -16.52 4.91
N SER A 59 0.62 -15.77 6.01
CA SER A 59 1.39 -14.60 6.45
C SER A 59 2.30 -13.92 5.41
N GLY A 60 1.83 -12.82 4.80
CA GLY A 60 2.65 -11.95 3.95
C GLY A 60 2.50 -10.45 4.25
N GLY A 61 3.50 -9.89 4.93
CA GLY A 61 4.00 -8.55 4.59
C GLY A 61 3.48 -7.34 5.36
N ASN A 62 3.89 -7.20 6.62
CA ASN A 62 4.03 -5.86 7.21
C ASN A 62 5.20 -5.16 6.48
N LYS A 63 4.91 -4.36 5.44
CA LYS A 63 5.89 -3.52 4.71
C LYS A 63 6.36 -2.34 5.57
N SER A 64 6.90 -2.66 6.74
CA SER A 64 7.87 -1.80 7.41
C SER A 64 9.22 -2.16 6.78
N TYR A 65 9.47 -1.67 5.57
CA TYR A 65 10.82 -1.61 5.02
C TYR A 65 11.61 -0.60 5.86
N SER A 66 11.98 -1.03 7.06
CA SER A 66 13.18 -0.58 7.72
C SER A 66 14.29 -0.72 6.69
N ARG A 67 14.79 0.44 6.31
CA ARG A 67 15.87 0.69 5.36
C ARG A 67 17.13 -0.04 5.83
N ARG A 68 17.24 -1.34 5.55
CA ARG A 68 18.49 -2.10 5.56
C ARG A 68 19.06 -2.02 4.15
N PRO A 69 20.26 -1.46 3.92
CA PRO A 69 20.93 -1.63 2.65
C PRO A 69 21.49 -3.06 2.65
N ALA A 70 20.68 -4.02 2.23
CA ALA A 70 21.18 -5.33 1.87
C ALA A 70 21.72 -5.21 0.44
N ALA A 71 23.04 -5.13 0.35
CA ALA A 71 23.71 -5.53 -0.87
C ALA A 71 23.28 -6.97 -1.21
N ALA A 72 23.06 -7.21 -2.51
CA ALA A 72 22.69 -8.49 -3.12
C ALA A 72 21.24 -8.95 -2.85
N ASP A 73 20.32 -8.47 -3.67
CA ASP A 73 19.08 -9.17 -3.99
C ASP A 73 18.95 -9.21 -5.52
N TYR A 74 19.81 -10.04 -6.13
CA TYR A 74 19.84 -10.29 -7.57
C TYR A 74 19.30 -11.70 -7.92
N ASP A 75 18.82 -12.47 -6.93
CA ASP A 75 18.52 -13.89 -7.09
C ASP A 75 17.05 -14.26 -6.86
N ASP A 76 16.13 -13.28 -6.72
CA ASP A 76 14.67 -13.55 -6.65
C ASP A 76 13.97 -13.27 -7.99
N TYR A 77 14.55 -13.78 -9.08
CA TYR A 77 13.71 -14.16 -10.20
C TYR A 77 13.28 -15.61 -9.93
N GLU A 78 11.99 -15.82 -9.66
CA GLU A 78 11.40 -17.14 -9.78
C GLU A 78 11.61 -17.59 -11.23
N GLU A 79 12.67 -18.37 -11.47
CA GLU A 79 12.94 -18.96 -12.76
C GLU A 79 11.83 -19.97 -13.02
N VAL A 80 10.78 -19.52 -13.71
CA VAL A 80 9.65 -20.34 -14.08
C VAL A 80 10.19 -21.44 -14.99
N SER A 81 10.52 -22.58 -14.40
CA SER A 81 11.01 -23.76 -15.12
C SER A 81 9.87 -24.23 -16.02
N ALA A 82 9.89 -23.73 -17.25
CA ALA A 82 8.91 -24.07 -18.27
C ALA A 82 8.91 -25.61 -18.41
N PRO A 83 7.72 -26.25 -18.43
CA PRO A 83 7.64 -27.69 -18.52
C PRO A 83 8.39 -28.15 -19.77
N LYS A 84 9.32 -29.10 -19.58
CA LYS A 84 10.19 -29.57 -20.65
C LYS A 84 9.34 -30.26 -21.73
N PHE A 85 9.27 -29.65 -22.91
CA PHE A 85 8.58 -30.19 -24.08
C PHE A 85 9.44 -31.32 -24.66
N GLU A 86 8.96 -32.55 -24.53
CA GLU A 86 9.53 -33.69 -25.24
C GLU A 86 8.79 -33.83 -26.58
N PRO A 87 9.45 -33.52 -27.72
CA PRO A 87 8.82 -33.71 -29.02
C PRO A 87 8.61 -35.21 -29.26
N PRO A 88 7.47 -35.63 -29.85
CA PRO A 88 7.22 -37.03 -30.14
C PRO A 88 8.32 -37.58 -31.06
N PRO A 89 8.78 -38.82 -30.85
CA PRO A 89 9.81 -39.44 -31.67
C PRO A 89 9.36 -39.45 -33.13
N ALA A 90 10.18 -38.87 -34.01
CA ALA A 90 9.90 -38.84 -35.44
C ALA A 90 9.73 -40.28 -35.95
N GLU A 91 8.58 -40.58 -36.54
CA GLU A 91 8.31 -41.85 -37.18
C GLU A 91 9.45 -42.19 -38.17
N PRO A 92 9.93 -43.45 -38.21
CA PRO A 92 10.95 -43.84 -39.15
C PRO A 92 10.38 -43.71 -40.56
N LYS A 93 10.83 -42.69 -41.27
CA LYS A 93 10.70 -42.55 -42.72
C LYS A 93 11.25 -43.81 -43.39
N GLU A 94 10.34 -44.69 -43.81
CA GLU A 94 10.61 -45.81 -44.70
C GLU A 94 11.31 -45.28 -45.96
N ALA A 95 12.41 -45.94 -46.34
CA ALA A 95 13.18 -45.66 -47.55
C ALA A 95 12.78 -46.65 -48.66
#